data_AF-A0A293LKA9-F1
#
_entry.id   AF-A0A293LKA9-F1
#
_cell.length_a   1.000
_cell.length_b   1.000
_cell.length_c   1.000
_cell.angle_alpha   90.00
_cell.angle_beta   90.00
_cell.angle_gamma   90.00
#
_symmetry.space_group_name_H-M   'P 1'
#
loop_
_entity.id
_entity.type
_entity.pdbx_description
1 polymer ?
#
loop_
_entity_poly.entity_id
_entity_poly.type
_entity_poly.pdbx_seq_one_letter_code
_entity_poly.pdbx_strand_id
1 'polypeptide(L)'
;MTVSHNSYTVVAKLVHSMVYALWINRAFCSMQASGGKTVAHLHTKCRNAIYPATQTRRLDVPDHKVSWSEAWLEYNPPSLSLHKSQPWADADVGATNFLPKWNALDGKVDRRSHEGPYDVKDGFPLNPHGRTGLAGRGRLGRWGPNHAADPVVTRWKRGPDGNVVIHSVTQLPILQFVAIARRDSGEWAIPGGMVDPGEVVSSTLRREFCEEALDSLSLTAEQRLELERGLTEFFSKGTQVYKGYVDDPRNTDNAWMETIACNFHDEKVTSKLDLRAGDDAVRVRWTDLEACLPLYASHSEIMHKVVQNHAAHW
;
A
#
# COMPACT_ATOMS: atom_id res chain seq x y z
N MET A 1 30.45 -55.21 16.80
CA MET A 1 31.32 -54.41 15.91
C MET A 1 30.95 -54.83 14.51
N THR A 2 30.30 -54.06 13.63
CA THR A 2 30.54 -52.71 13.09
C THR A 2 29.23 -52.27 12.38
N VAL A 3 28.43 -51.33 12.90
CA VAL A 3 28.35 -49.87 12.67
C VAL A 3 28.51 -49.36 11.22
N SER A 4 27.33 -48.98 10.68
CA SER A 4 26.96 -47.89 9.75
C SER A 4 27.80 -47.54 8.51
N HIS A 5 27.23 -47.81 7.34
CA HIS A 5 27.59 -47.20 6.04
C HIS A 5 26.58 -46.15 5.54
N ASN A 6 25.57 -45.77 6.35
CA ASN A 6 24.46 -44.92 5.87
C ASN A 6 24.57 -43.43 6.26
N SER A 7 25.57 -43.07 7.07
CA SER A 7 25.72 -41.72 7.63
C SER A 7 26.45 -40.74 6.69
N TYR A 8 27.29 -41.26 5.79
CA TYR A 8 28.14 -40.43 4.93
C TYR A 8 27.39 -39.83 3.72
N THR A 9 26.38 -40.51 3.20
CA THR A 9 25.63 -40.10 2.01
C THR A 9 24.63 -38.96 2.28
N VAL A 10 24.11 -38.87 3.50
CA VAL A 10 23.17 -37.82 3.92
C VAL A 10 23.91 -36.51 4.23
N VAL A 11 25.08 -36.59 4.86
CA VAL A 11 25.91 -35.42 5.16
C VAL A 11 26.44 -34.78 3.87
N ALA A 12 26.82 -35.58 2.87
CA ALA A 12 27.30 -35.06 1.59
C ALA A 12 26.23 -34.25 0.81
N LYS A 13 24.95 -34.66 0.85
CA LYS A 13 23.84 -33.92 0.19
C LYS A 13 23.48 -32.62 0.92
N LEU A 14 23.55 -32.59 2.25
CA LEU A 14 23.32 -31.39 3.05
C LEU A 14 24.42 -30.34 2.85
N VAL A 15 25.68 -30.76 2.80
CA VAL A 15 26.82 -29.85 2.55
C VAL A 15 26.76 -29.28 1.12
N HIS A 16 26.37 -30.06 0.13
CA HIS A 16 26.22 -29.56 -1.25
C HIS A 16 25.10 -28.50 -1.39
N SER A 17 23.98 -28.70 -0.69
CA SER A 17 22.84 -27.75 -0.69
C SER A 17 23.18 -26.45 0.05
N MET A 18 23.89 -26.53 1.19
CA MET A 18 24.32 -25.34 1.94
C MET A 18 25.38 -24.51 1.20
N VAL A 19 26.29 -25.16 0.47
CA VAL A 19 27.31 -24.47 -0.34
C VAL A 19 26.67 -23.77 -1.54
N TYR A 20 25.65 -24.35 -2.18
CA TYR A 20 24.90 -23.71 -3.27
C TYR A 20 24.09 -22.49 -2.78
N ALA A 21 23.45 -22.59 -1.62
CA ALA A 21 22.71 -21.48 -1.01
C ALA A 21 23.63 -20.30 -0.59
N LEU A 22 24.85 -20.59 -0.15
CA LEU A 22 25.86 -19.57 0.18
C LEU A 22 26.45 -18.91 -1.08
N TRP A 23 26.52 -19.63 -2.21
CA TRP A 23 27.02 -19.10 -3.48
C TRP A 23 26.00 -18.16 -4.15
N ILE A 24 24.70 -18.51 -4.13
CA ILE A 24 23.62 -17.64 -4.62
C ILE A 24 23.56 -16.34 -3.80
N ASN A 25 23.69 -16.42 -2.47
CA ASN A 25 23.70 -15.24 -1.60
C ASN A 25 24.91 -14.31 -1.85
N ARG A 26 26.09 -14.85 -2.15
CA ARG A 26 27.27 -14.04 -2.49
C ARG A 26 27.19 -13.42 -3.89
N ALA A 27 26.60 -14.11 -4.87
CA ALA A 27 26.37 -13.55 -6.20
C ALA A 27 25.35 -12.39 -6.15
N PHE A 28 24.27 -12.53 -5.37
CA PHE A 28 23.28 -11.46 -5.16
C PHE A 28 23.84 -10.28 -4.36
N CYS A 29 24.70 -10.51 -3.36
CA CYS A 29 25.34 -9.44 -2.59
C CYS A 29 26.36 -8.61 -3.38
N SER A 30 26.88 -9.09 -4.51
CA SER A 30 27.86 -8.32 -5.30
C SER A 30 27.24 -7.42 -6.38
N MET A 31 25.94 -7.55 -6.69
CA MET A 31 25.24 -6.69 -7.66
C MET A 31 24.62 -5.42 -7.04
N GLN A 32 24.75 -5.19 -5.72
CA GLN A 32 24.24 -3.98 -5.06
C GLN A 32 25.33 -3.04 -4.54
N ALA A 33 26.60 -3.26 -4.91
CA ALA A 33 27.72 -2.40 -4.53
C ALA A 33 28.19 -1.45 -5.64
N SER A 34 27.29 -1.09 -6.58
CA SER A 34 27.48 0.09 -7.42
C SER A 34 26.38 1.09 -7.06
N GLY A 35 26.76 2.31 -6.67
CA GLY A 35 25.87 3.43 -6.42
C GLY A 35 25.12 3.90 -7.68
N GLY A 36 24.27 3.02 -8.21
CA GLY A 36 23.28 3.36 -9.20
C GLY A 36 22.19 4.15 -8.50
N LYS A 37 21.92 5.36 -9.00
CA LYS A 37 20.66 6.04 -8.73
C LYS A 37 19.55 5.02 -8.99
N THR A 38 18.76 4.68 -7.97
CA THR A 38 17.50 3.99 -8.17
C THR A 38 16.76 4.79 -9.23
N VAL A 39 16.50 4.18 -10.39
CA VAL A 39 15.59 4.77 -11.37
C VAL A 39 14.25 4.81 -10.65
N ALA A 40 13.82 5.99 -10.21
CA ALA A 40 12.51 6.16 -9.62
C ALA A 40 11.50 5.63 -10.65
N HIS A 41 10.72 4.61 -10.26
CA HIS A 41 9.70 4.06 -11.12
C HIS A 41 8.72 5.20 -11.44
N LEU A 42 8.55 5.53 -12.72
CA LEU A 42 7.64 6.61 -13.10
C LEU A 42 6.22 6.22 -12.68
N HIS A 43 5.51 7.18 -12.08
CA HIS A 43 4.10 7.01 -11.83
C HIS A 43 3.33 6.96 -13.17
N THR A 44 2.43 5.99 -13.31
CA THR A 44 1.68 5.74 -14.55
C THR A 44 0.18 5.71 -14.31
N LYS A 45 -0.27 5.20 -13.16
CA LYS A 45 -1.70 5.13 -12.80
C LYS A 45 -2.30 6.53 -12.70
N CYS A 46 -1.56 7.48 -12.14
CA CYS A 46 -2.01 8.87 -12.02
C CYS A 46 -1.85 9.74 -13.27
N ARG A 47 -1.33 9.20 -14.38
CA ARG A 47 -1.27 9.86 -15.70
C ARG A 47 -2.31 9.30 -16.68
N ASN A 48 -3.36 8.68 -16.15
CA ASN A 48 -4.48 8.18 -16.95
C ASN A 48 -5.23 9.31 -17.70
N ALA A 49 -5.74 9.03 -18.90
CA ALA A 49 -6.31 10.08 -19.76
C ALA A 49 -7.51 10.84 -19.15
N ILE A 50 -8.34 10.16 -18.34
CA ILE A 50 -9.56 10.72 -17.73
C ILE A 50 -9.48 10.56 -16.21
N TYR A 51 -9.65 11.66 -15.47
CA TYR A 51 -9.62 11.63 -14.01
C TYR A 51 -10.80 10.79 -13.45
N PRO A 52 -10.57 9.89 -12.47
CA PRO A 52 -11.56 8.91 -12.02
C PRO A 52 -12.92 9.50 -11.64
N ALA A 53 -13.99 8.85 -12.12
CA ALA A 53 -15.39 9.25 -11.89
C ALA A 53 -15.75 10.68 -12.37
N THR A 54 -15.01 11.21 -13.34
CA THR A 54 -15.29 12.51 -13.97
C THR A 54 -15.16 12.45 -15.49
N GLN A 55 -15.43 13.56 -16.17
CA GLN A 55 -15.14 13.75 -17.61
C GLN A 55 -13.87 14.59 -17.85
N THR A 56 -13.14 14.92 -16.78
CA THR A 56 -11.97 15.79 -16.86
C THR A 56 -10.81 15.03 -17.48
N ARG A 57 -10.29 15.55 -18.60
CA ARG A 57 -9.11 14.99 -19.26
C ARG A 57 -7.85 15.58 -18.66
N ARG A 58 -6.86 14.72 -18.41
CA ARG A 58 -5.51 15.18 -18.06
C ARG A 58 -4.80 15.68 -19.32
N LEU A 59 -3.88 16.62 -19.15
CA LEU A 59 -2.89 16.92 -20.16
C LEU A 59 -1.95 15.72 -20.30
N ASP A 60 -1.67 15.29 -21.52
CA ASP A 60 -0.77 14.15 -21.76
C ASP A 60 0.67 14.52 -21.37
N VAL A 61 1.26 13.76 -20.47
CA VAL A 61 2.62 14.00 -19.94
C VAL A 61 3.52 12.87 -20.43
N PRO A 62 4.39 13.12 -21.43
CA PRO A 62 5.40 12.16 -21.85
C PRO A 62 6.35 11.80 -20.70
N ASP A 63 6.87 10.57 -20.69
CA ASP A 63 7.76 10.08 -19.62
C ASP A 63 8.97 10.99 -19.35
N HIS A 64 9.59 11.52 -20.41
CA HIS A 64 10.73 12.44 -20.34
C HIS A 64 10.36 13.85 -19.85
N LYS A 65 9.07 14.14 -19.61
CA LYS A 65 8.57 15.41 -19.07
C LYS A 65 7.91 15.27 -17.70
N VAL A 66 7.92 14.07 -17.11
CA VAL A 66 7.34 13.85 -15.77
C VAL A 66 8.09 14.66 -14.70
N SER A 67 9.42 14.63 -14.68
CA SER A 67 10.19 15.32 -13.64
C SER A 67 10.00 16.84 -13.69
N TRP A 68 9.72 17.46 -12.54
CA TRP A 68 9.63 18.92 -12.42
C TRP A 68 10.91 19.65 -12.84
N SER A 69 12.07 18.99 -12.74
CA SER A 69 13.36 19.54 -13.18
C SER A 69 13.47 19.70 -14.70
N GLU A 70 12.67 18.95 -15.46
CA GLU A 70 12.60 19.08 -16.90
C GLU A 70 11.81 20.33 -17.27
N ALA A 71 12.45 21.23 -18.02
CA ALA A 71 11.83 22.45 -18.47
C ALA A 71 10.65 22.14 -19.41
N TRP A 72 9.50 22.74 -19.12
CA TRP A 72 8.31 22.67 -19.96
C TRP A 72 7.48 23.93 -19.73
N LEU A 73 7.77 24.98 -20.50
CA LEU A 73 7.18 26.31 -20.31
C LEU A 73 5.70 26.32 -20.70
N GLU A 74 5.33 25.49 -21.66
CA GLU A 74 3.97 25.33 -22.17
C GLU A 74 3.11 24.39 -21.28
N TYR A 75 3.67 23.86 -20.19
CA TYR A 75 2.93 22.98 -19.29
C TYR A 75 1.83 23.76 -18.57
N ASN A 76 0.61 23.61 -19.06
CA ASN A 76 -0.59 24.26 -18.54
C ASN A 76 -1.72 23.23 -18.39
N PRO A 77 -1.66 22.36 -17.37
CA PRO A 77 -2.67 21.34 -17.16
C PRO A 77 -4.01 21.97 -16.75
N PRO A 78 -5.15 21.32 -17.07
CA PRO A 78 -6.42 21.72 -16.51
C PRO A 78 -6.41 21.63 -14.97
N SER A 79 -7.26 22.40 -14.31
CA SER A 79 -7.39 22.41 -12.86
C SER A 79 -8.71 21.81 -12.41
N LEU A 80 -8.67 20.91 -11.43
CA LEU A 80 -9.84 20.28 -10.83
C LEU A 80 -9.65 20.19 -9.31
N SER A 81 -10.64 20.68 -8.55
CA SER A 81 -10.75 20.47 -7.11
C SER A 81 -12.21 20.26 -6.75
N LEU A 82 -12.54 19.06 -6.30
CA LEU A 82 -13.86 18.64 -5.85
C LEU A 82 -13.95 18.74 -4.31
N HIS A 83 -15.15 18.50 -3.75
CA HIS A 83 -15.37 18.40 -2.31
C HIS A 83 -14.98 19.64 -1.47
N LYS A 84 -14.86 20.83 -2.08
CA LYS A 84 -14.42 22.08 -1.42
C LYS A 84 -15.22 22.49 -0.17
N SER A 85 -16.43 21.98 -0.01
CA SER A 85 -17.33 22.27 1.13
C SER A 85 -17.32 21.20 2.23
N GLN A 86 -16.55 20.12 2.05
CA GLN A 86 -16.53 19.03 3.01
C GLN A 86 -15.63 19.34 4.22
N PRO A 87 -16.01 18.92 5.44
CA PRO A 87 -15.26 19.24 6.65
C PRO A 87 -13.86 18.59 6.69
N TRP A 88 -13.68 17.50 5.95
CA TRP A 88 -12.40 16.81 5.79
C TRP A 88 -11.54 17.38 4.65
N ALA A 89 -12.03 18.35 3.89
CA ALA A 89 -11.30 18.96 2.79
C ALA A 89 -10.72 20.32 3.19
N ASP A 90 -9.56 20.64 2.63
CA ASP A 90 -8.97 21.97 2.76
C ASP A 90 -9.78 23.03 2.00
N ALA A 91 -9.61 24.30 2.37
CA ALA A 91 -10.01 25.40 1.50
C ALA A 91 -9.05 25.52 0.30
N ASP A 92 -9.38 26.38 -0.67
CA ASP A 92 -8.47 26.68 -1.77
C ASP A 92 -7.30 27.55 -1.28
N VAL A 93 -6.11 27.33 -1.87
CA VAL A 93 -4.93 28.17 -1.61
C VAL A 93 -5.25 29.63 -1.94
N GLY A 94 -4.88 30.54 -1.03
CA GLY A 94 -5.17 31.97 -1.14
C GLY A 94 -6.47 32.41 -0.46
N ALA A 95 -7.31 31.50 0.05
CA ALA A 95 -8.43 31.87 0.89
C ALA A 95 -7.93 32.54 2.20
N THR A 96 -8.60 33.62 2.63
CA THR A 96 -8.14 34.48 3.75
C THR A 96 -7.79 33.73 5.03
N ASN A 97 -8.53 32.67 5.35
CA ASN A 97 -8.36 31.89 6.59
C ASN A 97 -7.67 30.53 6.36
N PHE A 98 -7.06 30.32 5.19
CA PHE A 98 -6.34 29.12 4.86
C PHE A 98 -4.85 29.42 4.72
N LEU A 99 -4.14 29.28 5.83
CA LEU A 99 -2.69 29.54 5.96
C LEU A 99 -1.96 28.23 6.30
N PRO A 100 -1.87 27.29 5.35
CA PRO A 100 -1.35 25.96 5.60
C PRO A 100 0.14 25.98 5.96
N LYS A 101 0.53 25.16 6.93
CA LYS A 101 1.94 24.91 7.27
C LYS A 101 2.45 23.70 6.49
N TRP A 102 2.92 23.93 5.27
CA TRP A 102 3.49 22.87 4.42
C TRP A 102 4.69 22.18 5.08
N ASN A 103 4.89 20.89 4.79
CA ASN A 103 5.99 20.09 5.33
C ASN A 103 6.04 20.09 6.88
N ALA A 104 4.90 20.27 7.55
CA ALA A 104 4.80 20.30 9.00
C ALA A 104 3.49 19.66 9.49
N LEU A 105 3.42 19.36 10.80
CA LEU A 105 2.16 19.06 11.46
C LEU A 105 1.38 20.37 11.66
N ASP A 106 0.30 20.54 10.90
CA ASP A 106 -0.52 21.74 10.84
C ASP A 106 -1.81 21.56 11.66
N GLY A 107 -1.69 21.80 12.97
CA GLY A 107 -2.75 21.49 13.92
C GLY A 107 -2.99 19.98 14.00
N LYS A 108 -4.14 19.51 13.47
CA LYS A 108 -4.49 18.09 13.39
C LYS A 108 -4.18 17.45 12.03
N VAL A 109 -3.77 18.23 11.05
CA VAL A 109 -3.50 17.75 9.69
C VAL A 109 -1.98 17.58 9.55
N ASP A 110 -1.51 16.35 9.36
CA ASP A 110 -0.11 16.14 9.01
C ASP A 110 0.09 16.47 7.54
N ARG A 111 0.88 17.50 7.25
CA ARG A 111 1.23 17.92 5.89
C ARG A 111 2.66 17.51 5.54
N ARG A 112 3.29 16.61 6.29
CA ARG A 112 4.62 16.08 5.97
C ARG A 112 4.48 14.86 5.09
N SER A 113 5.20 14.84 3.97
CA SER A 113 5.34 13.60 3.22
C SER A 113 6.22 12.60 3.98
N HIS A 114 5.88 11.33 3.83
CA HIS A 114 6.68 10.19 4.27
C HIS A 114 7.99 10.03 3.51
N GLU A 115 8.13 10.69 2.35
CA GLU A 115 9.33 10.64 1.50
C GLU A 115 10.25 11.86 1.69
N GLY A 116 9.94 12.73 2.65
CA GLY A 116 10.70 13.93 2.97
C GLY A 116 10.02 15.21 2.50
N PRO A 117 10.69 16.37 2.61
CA PRO A 117 10.08 17.64 2.22
C PRO A 117 9.76 17.69 0.73
N TYR A 118 8.58 18.19 0.38
CA TYR A 118 8.17 18.46 -1.01
C TYR A 118 8.26 19.95 -1.33
N ASP A 119 8.44 20.25 -2.62
CA ASP A 119 8.52 21.62 -3.11
C ASP A 119 7.14 22.32 -3.08
N VAL A 120 7.17 23.63 -2.87
CA VAL A 120 5.98 24.49 -2.93
C VAL A 120 6.23 25.58 -3.95
N LYS A 121 5.33 25.71 -4.93
CA LYS A 121 5.40 26.70 -6.00
C LYS A 121 4.09 27.47 -6.07
N ASP A 122 4.18 28.80 -6.09
CA ASP A 122 3.01 29.70 -6.14
C ASP A 122 1.96 29.42 -5.05
N GLY A 123 2.42 28.95 -3.89
CA GLY A 123 1.56 28.57 -2.75
C GLY A 123 1.02 27.13 -2.78
N PHE A 124 1.26 26.37 -3.86
CA PHE A 124 0.79 25.00 -4.03
C PHE A 124 1.92 23.98 -3.80
N PRO A 125 1.67 22.87 -3.06
CA PRO A 125 2.54 21.70 -3.07
C PRO A 125 2.75 21.16 -4.49
N LEU A 126 3.94 20.65 -4.78
CA LEU A 126 4.24 19.89 -5.98
C LEU A 126 4.39 18.42 -5.63
N ASN A 127 3.71 17.56 -6.39
CA ASN A 127 3.78 16.11 -6.26
C ASN A 127 5.24 15.65 -6.40
N PRO A 128 5.81 14.96 -5.39
CA PRO A 128 7.23 14.62 -5.35
C PRO A 128 7.66 13.69 -6.48
N HIS A 129 6.72 12.99 -7.11
CA HIS A 129 6.98 12.06 -8.23
C HIS A 129 6.82 12.71 -9.61
N GLY A 130 6.43 13.98 -9.68
CA GLY A 130 6.39 14.76 -10.93
C GLY A 130 5.00 15.17 -11.41
N ARG A 131 4.96 15.60 -12.67
CA ARG A 131 3.77 16.06 -13.39
C ARG A 131 2.81 14.90 -13.65
N THR A 132 1.54 15.14 -13.33
CA THR A 132 0.43 14.21 -13.58
C THR A 132 -0.47 14.63 -14.74
N GLY A 133 -0.31 15.88 -15.23
CA GLY A 133 -1.19 16.45 -16.25
C GLY A 133 -2.48 17.04 -15.70
N LEU A 134 -2.60 17.24 -14.38
CA LEU A 134 -3.78 17.83 -13.76
C LEU A 134 -3.38 18.63 -12.51
N ALA A 135 -3.75 19.91 -12.48
CA ALA A 135 -3.60 20.77 -11.30
C ALA A 135 -4.83 20.70 -10.38
N GLY A 136 -4.71 21.25 -9.17
CA GLY A 136 -5.75 21.19 -8.16
C GLY A 136 -5.67 19.91 -7.32
N ARG A 137 -6.71 19.61 -6.54
CA ARG A 137 -6.73 18.44 -5.64
C ARG A 137 -7.41 17.21 -6.24
N GLY A 138 -8.11 17.37 -7.36
CA GLY A 138 -9.01 16.36 -7.86
C GLY A 138 -10.08 16.03 -6.81
N ARG A 139 -10.18 14.76 -6.39
CA ARG A 139 -11.07 14.30 -5.32
C ARG A 139 -10.43 14.28 -3.93
N LEU A 140 -9.12 14.51 -3.83
CA LEU A 140 -8.42 14.46 -2.56
C LEU A 140 -8.78 15.68 -1.71
N GLY A 141 -8.87 15.48 -0.39
CA GLY A 141 -9.31 16.52 0.52
C GLY A 141 -8.22 17.55 0.77
N ARG A 142 -6.98 17.08 0.93
CA ARG A 142 -5.84 17.88 1.34
C ARG A 142 -4.99 18.27 0.14
N TRP A 143 -4.44 19.48 0.19
CA TRP A 143 -3.30 19.83 -0.64
C TRP A 143 -2.04 19.13 -0.10
N GLY A 144 -1.20 18.62 -0.99
CA GLY A 144 -0.03 17.82 -0.64
C GLY A 144 -0.38 16.35 -0.34
N PRO A 145 0.28 15.71 0.64
CA PRO A 145 0.03 14.31 0.95
C PRO A 145 -1.35 14.10 1.60
N ASN A 146 -2.03 13.04 1.18
CA ASN A 146 -3.27 12.54 1.76
C ASN A 146 -2.96 11.15 2.32
N HIS A 147 -2.85 11.07 3.64
CA HIS A 147 -2.38 9.88 4.33
C HIS A 147 -3.50 8.82 4.49
N ALA A 148 -3.16 7.59 4.12
CA ALA A 148 -3.94 6.38 4.32
C ALA A 148 -3.18 5.38 5.20
N ALA A 149 -3.87 4.31 5.61
CA ALA A 149 -3.25 3.18 6.27
C ALA A 149 -3.80 1.86 5.71
N ASP A 150 -2.90 0.93 5.40
CA ASP A 150 -3.20 -0.34 4.72
C ASP A 150 -2.88 -1.55 5.62
N PRO A 151 -3.90 -2.18 6.25
CA PRO A 151 -3.73 -3.37 7.07
C PRO A 151 -3.65 -4.63 6.20
N VAL A 152 -2.42 -5.11 5.97
CA VAL A 152 -2.18 -6.32 5.18
C VAL A 152 -2.29 -7.55 6.08
N VAL A 153 -3.50 -8.07 6.24
CA VAL A 153 -3.76 -9.29 7.00
C VAL A 153 -3.47 -10.53 6.15
N THR A 154 -2.56 -11.38 6.63
CA THR A 154 -2.08 -12.56 5.89
C THR A 154 -2.15 -13.84 6.70
N ARG A 155 -2.20 -14.97 6.00
CA ARG A 155 -2.04 -16.32 6.56
C ARG A 155 -1.44 -17.27 5.53
N TRP A 156 -0.86 -18.36 5.99
CA TRP A 156 -0.50 -19.47 5.09
C TRP A 156 -1.74 -20.15 4.52
N LYS A 157 -1.73 -20.45 3.21
CA LYS A 157 -2.75 -21.33 2.61
C LYS A 157 -2.61 -22.72 3.22
N ARG A 158 -3.72 -23.29 3.70
CA ARG A 158 -3.75 -24.64 4.28
C ARG A 158 -4.54 -25.61 3.40
N GLY A 159 -4.02 -26.83 3.26
CA GLY A 159 -4.72 -27.94 2.62
C GLY A 159 -5.79 -28.55 3.53
N PRO A 160 -6.55 -29.56 3.04
CA PRO A 160 -7.57 -30.25 3.84
C PRO A 160 -7.02 -30.96 5.08
N ASP A 161 -5.74 -31.33 5.06
CA ASP A 161 -4.98 -31.93 6.17
C ASP A 161 -4.47 -30.89 7.19
N GLY A 162 -4.72 -29.60 6.94
CA GLY A 162 -4.23 -28.49 7.76
C GLY A 162 -2.78 -28.10 7.50
N ASN A 163 -2.07 -28.77 6.58
CA ASN A 163 -0.67 -28.45 6.27
C ASN A 163 -0.56 -27.24 5.35
N VAL A 164 0.57 -26.54 5.42
CA VAL A 164 0.86 -25.41 4.52
C VAL A 164 0.98 -25.91 3.08
N VAL A 165 0.27 -25.27 2.17
CA VAL A 165 0.33 -25.60 0.74
C VAL A 165 1.60 -25.00 0.15
N ILE A 166 2.38 -25.85 -0.51
CA ILE A 166 3.60 -25.46 -1.24
C ILE A 166 3.28 -25.31 -2.72
N HIS A 167 3.70 -24.21 -3.33
CA HIS A 167 3.54 -23.97 -4.76
C HIS A 167 4.45 -24.91 -5.56
N SER A 168 3.89 -25.56 -6.59
CA SER A 168 4.57 -26.65 -7.30
C SER A 168 5.79 -26.20 -8.11
N VAL A 169 5.83 -24.95 -8.58
CA VAL A 169 6.94 -24.43 -9.40
C VAL A 169 8.05 -23.84 -8.55
N THR A 170 7.70 -22.95 -7.62
CA THR A 170 8.67 -22.21 -6.79
C THR A 170 9.17 -23.03 -5.61
N GLN A 171 8.46 -24.09 -5.22
CA GLN A 171 8.73 -24.88 -4.02
C GLN A 171 8.71 -24.04 -2.73
N LEU A 172 7.97 -22.93 -2.76
CA LEU A 172 7.75 -22.01 -1.64
C LEU A 172 6.30 -22.08 -1.15
N PRO A 173 6.04 -21.78 0.14
CA PRO A 173 4.68 -21.77 0.67
C PRO A 173 3.82 -20.68 0.04
N ILE A 174 2.53 -20.98 -0.17
CA ILE A 174 1.55 -20.02 -0.71
C ILE A 174 1.01 -19.17 0.44
N LEU A 175 1.16 -17.85 0.31
CA LEU A 175 0.61 -16.88 1.24
C LEU A 175 -0.76 -16.40 0.74
N GLN A 176 -1.72 -16.26 1.65
CA GLN A 176 -3.01 -15.62 1.38
C GLN A 176 -3.07 -14.27 2.09
N PHE A 177 -3.82 -13.34 1.52
CA PHE A 177 -4.20 -12.09 2.19
C PHE A 177 -5.70 -11.83 2.08
N VAL A 178 -6.21 -10.98 2.96
CA VAL A 178 -7.59 -10.50 2.86
C VAL A 178 -7.65 -9.38 1.83
N ALA A 179 -8.43 -9.59 0.78
CA ALA A 179 -8.65 -8.62 -0.28
C ALA A 179 -10.11 -8.19 -0.32
N ILE A 180 -10.35 -6.92 -0.60
CA ILE A 180 -11.68 -6.38 -0.91
C ILE A 180 -11.77 -5.99 -2.38
N ALA A 181 -12.95 -6.15 -2.97
CA ALA A 181 -13.26 -5.55 -4.26
C ALA A 181 -13.91 -4.19 -4.02
N ARG A 182 -13.25 -3.12 -4.45
CA ARG A 182 -13.75 -1.74 -4.25
C ARG A 182 -15.10 -1.55 -4.93
N ARG A 183 -16.02 -0.82 -4.30
CA ARG A 183 -17.33 -0.53 -4.88
C ARG A 183 -17.26 0.36 -6.13
N ASP A 184 -16.32 1.29 -6.18
CA ASP A 184 -16.24 2.32 -7.22
C ASP A 184 -15.67 1.82 -8.56
N SER A 185 -14.74 0.87 -8.50
CA SER A 185 -13.94 0.40 -9.63
C SER A 185 -14.07 -1.11 -9.87
N GLY A 186 -14.47 -1.87 -8.84
CA GLY A 186 -14.47 -3.32 -8.85
C GLY A 186 -13.09 -3.97 -8.73
N GLU A 187 -12.02 -3.16 -8.67
CA GLU A 187 -10.63 -3.63 -8.54
C GLU A 187 -10.38 -4.23 -7.15
N TRP A 188 -9.53 -5.25 -7.09
CA TRP A 188 -9.11 -5.85 -5.83
C TRP A 188 -8.06 -4.99 -5.14
N ALA A 189 -8.21 -4.80 -3.83
CA ALA A 189 -7.38 -3.91 -3.03
C ALA A 189 -7.12 -4.50 -1.63
N ILE A 190 -6.13 -3.92 -0.94
CA ILE A 190 -5.96 -4.08 0.50
C ILE A 190 -7.14 -3.32 1.16
N PRO A 191 -7.75 -3.85 2.23
CA PRO A 191 -8.83 -3.18 2.95
C PRO A 191 -8.31 -2.04 3.83
N GLY A 192 -7.95 -0.92 3.20
CA GLY A 192 -7.35 0.24 3.84
C GLY A 192 -8.06 1.53 3.47
N GLY A 193 -7.85 2.56 4.28
CA GLY A 193 -8.55 3.83 4.13
C GLY A 193 -7.80 5.01 4.73
N MET A 194 -8.49 6.16 4.77
CA MET A 194 -7.88 7.44 5.10
C MET A 194 -7.58 7.55 6.61
N VAL A 195 -6.44 8.16 6.95
CA VAL A 195 -6.15 8.52 8.35
C VAL A 195 -6.95 9.77 8.72
N ASP A 196 -7.77 9.67 9.75
CA ASP A 196 -8.54 10.80 10.23
C ASP A 196 -7.66 11.88 10.90
N PRO A 197 -8.05 13.17 10.86
CA PRO A 197 -7.27 14.24 11.48
C PRO A 197 -7.02 14.01 12.99
N GLY A 198 -5.76 13.79 13.35
CA GLY A 198 -5.33 13.51 14.72
C GLY A 198 -5.45 12.05 15.14
N GLU A 199 -5.87 11.15 14.25
CA GLU A 199 -5.89 9.71 14.48
C GLU A 199 -4.47 9.13 14.46
N VAL A 200 -4.22 8.14 15.31
CA VAL A 200 -2.97 7.37 15.29
C VAL A 200 -3.10 6.27 14.25
N VAL A 201 -2.09 6.09 13.40
CA VAL A 201 -2.08 5.11 12.29
C VAL A 201 -2.45 3.69 12.72
N SER A 202 -2.01 3.25 13.91
CA SER A 202 -2.38 1.93 14.44
C SER A 202 -3.88 1.76 14.67
N SER A 203 -4.57 2.85 15.05
CA SER A 203 -6.01 2.86 15.20
C SER A 203 -6.70 2.78 13.84
N THR A 204 -6.21 3.56 12.86
CA THR A 204 -6.69 3.52 11.46
C THR A 204 -6.59 2.11 10.89
N LEU A 205 -5.42 1.46 11.00
CA LEU A 205 -5.20 0.10 10.47
C LEU A 205 -6.22 -0.91 11.00
N ARG A 206 -6.55 -0.86 12.30
CA ARG A 206 -7.54 -1.76 12.90
C ARG A 206 -8.95 -1.38 12.50
N ARG A 207 -9.28 -0.09 12.53
CA ARG A 207 -10.60 0.44 12.19
C ARG A 207 -10.97 0.08 10.74
N GLU A 208 -10.12 0.44 9.78
CA GLU A 208 -10.33 0.18 8.36
C GLU A 208 -10.52 -1.31 8.08
N PHE A 209 -9.70 -2.18 8.68
CA PHE A 209 -9.87 -3.62 8.52
C PHE A 209 -11.23 -4.11 9.07
N CYS A 210 -11.64 -3.64 10.24
CA CYS A 210 -12.93 -4.00 10.83
C CYS A 210 -14.10 -3.50 9.98
N GLU A 211 -14.02 -2.27 9.49
CA GLU A 211 -15.08 -1.64 8.70
C GLU A 211 -15.20 -2.31 7.33
N GLU A 212 -14.11 -2.43 6.59
CA GLU A 212 -14.14 -2.89 5.20
C GLU A 212 -14.17 -4.42 5.03
N ALA A 213 -13.54 -5.17 5.94
CA ALA A 213 -13.39 -6.62 5.80
C ALA A 213 -14.22 -7.44 6.81
N LEU A 214 -14.77 -6.83 7.85
CA LEU A 214 -15.60 -7.49 8.88
C LEU A 214 -16.99 -6.85 9.05
N ASP A 215 -17.33 -5.84 8.24
CA ASP A 215 -18.62 -5.12 8.27
C ASP A 215 -18.98 -4.60 9.68
N SER A 216 -18.00 -4.04 10.40
CA SER A 216 -18.21 -3.60 11.78
C SER A 216 -19.18 -2.42 11.91
N LEU A 217 -19.45 -1.69 10.82
CA LEU A 217 -20.43 -0.60 10.80
C LEU A 217 -21.87 -1.10 10.96
N SER A 218 -22.15 -2.32 10.52
CA SER A 218 -23.46 -2.98 10.66
C SER A 218 -23.70 -3.60 12.04
N LEU A 219 -22.69 -3.60 12.92
CA LEU A 219 -22.76 -4.14 14.28
C LEU A 219 -23.27 -3.10 15.31
N THR A 220 -23.84 -3.58 16.42
CA THR A 220 -24.10 -2.71 17.58
C THR A 220 -22.81 -2.22 18.21
N ALA A 221 -22.88 -1.16 19.04
CA ALA A 221 -21.71 -0.63 19.73
C ALA A 221 -21.00 -1.68 20.60
N GLU A 222 -21.77 -2.53 21.30
CA GLU A 222 -21.25 -3.60 22.15
C GLU A 222 -20.57 -4.70 21.33
N GLN A 223 -21.17 -5.09 20.20
CA GLN A 223 -20.59 -6.08 19.28
C GLN A 223 -19.30 -5.58 18.64
N ARG A 224 -19.28 -4.30 18.24
CA ARG A 224 -18.08 -3.66 17.70
C ARG A 224 -16.95 -3.61 18.73
N LEU A 225 -17.27 -3.24 19.98
CA LEU A 225 -16.29 -3.22 21.06
C LEU A 225 -15.72 -4.62 21.33
N GLU A 226 -16.55 -5.66 21.33
CA GLU A 226 -16.09 -7.04 21.51
C GLU A 226 -15.21 -7.50 20.35
N LEU A 227 -15.56 -7.16 19.11
CA LEU A 227 -14.76 -7.44 17.92
C LEU A 227 -13.38 -6.76 18.01
N GLU A 228 -13.35 -5.46 18.30
CA GLU A 228 -12.11 -4.69 18.44
C GLU A 228 -11.23 -5.24 19.57
N ARG A 229 -11.83 -5.61 20.70
CA ARG A 229 -11.13 -6.23 21.82
C ARG A 229 -10.53 -7.57 21.44
N GLY A 230 -11.28 -8.41 20.74
CA GLY A 230 -10.83 -9.72 20.24
C GLY A 230 -9.66 -9.63 19.26
N LEU A 231 -9.56 -8.52 18.52
CA LEU A 231 -8.51 -8.28 17.53
C LEU A 231 -7.32 -7.47 18.07
N THR A 232 -7.41 -6.92 19.28
CA THR A 232 -6.39 -6.01 19.83
C THR A 232 -5.00 -6.65 19.87
N GLU A 233 -4.89 -7.90 20.33
CA GLU A 233 -3.61 -8.62 20.40
C GLU A 233 -3.09 -9.06 19.02
N PHE A 234 -3.98 -9.19 18.03
CA PHE A 234 -3.57 -9.49 16.66
C PHE A 234 -2.97 -8.23 15.99
N PHE A 235 -3.65 -7.09 16.14
CA PHE A 235 -3.20 -5.81 15.59
C PHE A 235 -2.08 -5.13 16.41
N SER A 236 -1.67 -5.69 17.54
CA SER A 236 -0.47 -5.22 18.27
C SER A 236 0.84 -5.73 17.64
N LYS A 237 0.78 -6.74 16.76
CA LYS A 237 1.95 -7.44 16.19
C LYS A 237 2.29 -7.03 14.75
N GLY A 238 1.79 -5.89 14.30
CA GLY A 238 2.01 -5.40 12.94
C GLY A 238 3.47 -5.08 12.65
N THR A 239 3.94 -5.48 11.48
CA THR A 239 5.25 -5.06 10.95
C THR A 239 5.03 -4.10 9.79
N GLN A 240 5.57 -2.88 9.87
CA GLN A 240 5.50 -1.93 8.75
C GLN A 240 6.26 -2.51 7.54
N VAL A 241 5.58 -2.61 6.40
CA VAL A 241 6.15 -3.12 5.14
C VAL A 241 6.34 -2.03 4.10
N TYR A 242 5.54 -0.97 4.17
CA TYR A 242 5.63 0.17 3.26
C TYR A 242 5.28 1.47 3.99
N LYS A 243 5.92 2.55 3.56
CA LYS A 243 5.63 3.91 4.00
C LYS A 243 6.10 4.89 2.93
N GLY A 244 5.18 5.59 2.28
CA GLY A 244 5.55 6.49 1.18
C GLY A 244 4.42 6.77 0.21
N TYR A 245 4.81 7.27 -0.97
CA TYR A 245 3.93 7.62 -2.08
C TYR A 245 3.17 6.41 -2.61
N VAL A 246 1.94 6.62 -3.10
CA VAL A 246 1.19 5.58 -3.82
C VAL A 246 0.84 6.11 -5.20
N ASP A 247 1.18 5.38 -6.27
CA ASP A 247 0.75 5.73 -7.62
C ASP A 247 -0.75 5.42 -7.78
N ASP A 248 -1.55 6.38 -7.35
CA ASP A 248 -3.00 6.30 -7.28
C ASP A 248 -3.62 7.17 -8.39
N PRO A 249 -4.63 6.67 -9.13
CA PRO A 249 -5.26 7.43 -10.21
C PRO A 249 -5.91 8.76 -9.78
N ARG A 250 -6.09 8.99 -8.48
CA ARG A 250 -6.57 10.25 -7.89
C ARG A 250 -5.47 11.31 -7.75
N ASN A 251 -4.19 10.96 -7.83
CA ASN A 251 -3.11 11.93 -7.64
C ASN A 251 -3.16 13.02 -8.71
N THR A 252 -2.78 14.22 -8.32
CA THR A 252 -2.64 15.41 -9.17
C THR A 252 -1.25 15.98 -9.02
N ASP A 253 -0.99 17.12 -9.66
CA ASP A 253 0.24 17.88 -9.47
C ASP A 253 0.36 18.45 -8.05
N ASN A 254 -0.76 18.59 -7.32
CA ASN A 254 -0.81 19.33 -6.06
C ASN A 254 -1.38 18.54 -4.88
N ALA A 255 -1.84 17.31 -5.10
CA ALA A 255 -2.32 16.41 -4.06
C ALA A 255 -2.04 14.96 -4.44
N TRP A 256 -1.58 14.15 -3.50
CA TRP A 256 -1.24 12.75 -3.77
C TRP A 256 -1.55 11.85 -2.58
N MET A 257 -1.72 10.56 -2.85
CA MET A 257 -1.86 9.52 -1.84
C MET A 257 -0.50 9.13 -1.27
N GLU A 258 -0.47 8.99 0.05
CA GLU A 258 0.60 8.28 0.75
C GLU A 258 -0.02 7.28 1.71
N THR A 259 0.68 6.18 1.97
CA THR A 259 0.18 5.16 2.91
C THR A 259 1.27 4.69 3.85
N ILE A 260 0.85 4.19 5.01
CA ILE A 260 1.61 3.27 5.83
C ILE A 260 0.93 1.91 5.73
N ALA A 261 1.63 0.94 5.15
CA ALA A 261 1.15 -0.43 5.12
C ALA A 261 1.83 -1.27 6.19
N CYS A 262 1.03 -1.99 6.96
CA CYS A 262 1.51 -2.89 8.01
C CYS A 262 1.00 -4.30 7.76
N ASN A 263 1.90 -5.28 7.81
CA ASN A 263 1.55 -6.68 7.71
C ASN A 263 1.24 -7.27 9.08
N PHE A 264 0.09 -7.93 9.18
CA PHE A 264 -0.37 -8.69 10.34
C PHE A 264 -0.51 -10.15 9.91
N HIS A 265 0.38 -11.01 10.40
CA HIS A 265 0.43 -12.41 9.97
C HIS A 265 -0.17 -13.36 11.01
N ASP A 266 -1.15 -14.16 10.58
CA ASP A 266 -1.74 -15.22 11.38
C ASP A 266 -1.12 -16.59 11.05
N GLU A 267 0.06 -16.83 11.62
CA GLU A 267 0.85 -18.05 11.41
C GLU A 267 0.04 -19.34 11.68
N LYS A 268 -0.73 -19.33 12.77
CA LYS A 268 -1.46 -20.51 13.26
C LYS A 268 -2.90 -20.58 12.72
N VAL A 269 -3.35 -19.59 11.95
CA VAL A 269 -4.76 -19.44 11.51
C VAL A 269 -5.71 -19.49 12.70
N THR A 270 -5.34 -18.76 13.75
CA THR A 270 -6.10 -18.68 15.02
C THR A 270 -7.16 -17.59 15.01
N SER A 271 -7.02 -16.61 14.11
CA SER A 271 -8.00 -15.57 13.92
C SER A 271 -9.24 -16.16 13.25
N LYS A 272 -10.35 -16.23 13.99
CA LYS A 272 -11.67 -16.57 13.46
C LYS A 272 -12.27 -15.33 12.80
N LEU A 273 -11.68 -14.89 11.69
CA LEU A 273 -12.15 -13.75 10.93
C LEU A 273 -13.35 -14.17 10.06
N ASP A 274 -14.56 -13.82 10.48
CA ASP A 274 -15.77 -13.96 9.68
C ASP A 274 -15.84 -12.79 8.69
N LEU A 275 -15.20 -12.98 7.52
CA LEU A 275 -15.05 -11.91 6.54
C LEU A 275 -16.42 -11.52 5.95
N ARG A 276 -16.75 -10.23 6.04
CA ARG A 276 -17.96 -9.62 5.47
C ARG A 276 -17.59 -8.30 4.83
N ALA A 277 -18.04 -8.09 3.59
CA ALA A 277 -17.72 -6.87 2.87
C ALA A 277 -18.44 -5.71 3.54
N GLY A 278 -17.68 -4.68 3.91
CA GLY A 278 -18.21 -3.44 4.47
C GLY A 278 -18.95 -2.57 3.44
N ASP A 279 -19.24 -1.34 3.82
CA ASP A 279 -19.98 -0.39 2.99
C ASP A 279 -19.23 0.01 1.71
N ASP A 280 -17.90 0.17 1.76
CA ASP A 280 -17.08 0.55 0.59
C ASP A 280 -16.58 -0.64 -0.26
N ALA A 281 -16.85 -1.87 0.18
CA ALA A 281 -16.51 -3.10 -0.53
C ALA A 281 -17.75 -3.81 -1.09
N VAL A 282 -17.65 -4.38 -2.29
CA VAL A 282 -18.71 -5.25 -2.84
C VAL A 282 -18.48 -6.73 -2.55
N ARG A 283 -17.22 -7.12 -2.32
CA ARG A 283 -16.81 -8.49 -1.99
C ARG A 283 -15.57 -8.44 -1.10
N VAL A 284 -15.42 -9.44 -0.25
CA VAL A 284 -14.22 -9.69 0.55
C VAL A 284 -13.87 -11.18 0.49
N ARG A 285 -12.59 -11.51 0.43
CA ARG A 285 -12.13 -12.91 0.52
C ARG A 285 -10.66 -13.03 0.90
N TRP A 286 -10.29 -14.21 1.38
CA TRP A 286 -8.92 -14.68 1.29
C TRP A 286 -8.54 -14.90 -0.17
N THR A 287 -7.43 -14.31 -0.58
CA THR A 287 -6.90 -14.40 -1.94
C THR A 287 -5.46 -14.91 -1.87
N ASP A 288 -5.13 -15.90 -2.70
CA ASP A 288 -3.76 -16.38 -2.87
C ASP A 288 -2.92 -15.25 -3.49
N LEU A 289 -1.74 -14.99 -2.92
CA LEU A 289 -0.80 -14.03 -3.48
C LEU A 289 -0.04 -14.66 -4.64
N GLU A 290 -0.08 -13.96 -5.77
CA GLU A 290 0.59 -14.31 -7.03
C GLU A 290 1.03 -13.01 -7.72
N ALA A 291 2.17 -13.02 -8.42
CA ALA A 291 2.73 -11.83 -9.06
C ALA A 291 1.80 -11.18 -10.09
N CYS A 292 0.97 -11.97 -10.77
CA CYS A 292 0.05 -11.48 -11.80
C CYS A 292 -1.30 -11.01 -11.25
N LEU A 293 -1.51 -11.03 -9.93
CA LEU A 293 -2.76 -10.60 -9.33
C LEU A 293 -2.99 -9.10 -9.61
N PRO A 294 -4.05 -8.72 -10.35
CA PRO A 294 -4.31 -7.32 -10.63
C PRO A 294 -4.84 -6.65 -9.36
N LEU A 295 -4.03 -5.76 -8.79
CA LEU A 295 -4.37 -4.98 -7.61
C LEU A 295 -4.44 -3.49 -7.93
N TYR A 296 -5.30 -2.79 -7.20
CA TYR A 296 -5.48 -1.35 -7.26
C TYR A 296 -4.17 -0.59 -6.94
N ALA A 297 -3.96 0.54 -7.61
CA ALA A 297 -2.80 1.43 -7.41
C ALA A 297 -1.45 0.68 -7.34
N SER A 298 -0.61 0.98 -6.34
CA SER A 298 0.68 0.33 -6.08
C SER A 298 0.59 -0.88 -5.15
N HIS A 299 -0.60 -1.45 -4.90
CA HIS A 299 -0.76 -2.51 -3.89
C HIS A 299 0.05 -3.78 -4.23
N SER A 300 0.31 -4.07 -5.51
CA SER A 300 1.17 -5.19 -5.92
C SER A 300 2.61 -5.04 -5.40
N GLU A 301 3.15 -3.82 -5.39
CA GLU A 301 4.50 -3.54 -4.86
C GLU A 301 4.55 -3.76 -3.34
N ILE A 302 3.52 -3.32 -2.62
CA ILE A 302 3.36 -3.56 -1.18
C ILE A 302 3.29 -5.07 -0.90
N MET A 303 2.48 -5.82 -1.68
CA MET A 303 2.35 -7.27 -1.52
C MET A 303 3.66 -8.01 -1.83
N HIS A 304 4.41 -7.58 -2.84
CA HIS A 304 5.71 -8.18 -3.15
C HIS A 304 6.67 -8.06 -1.95
N LYS A 305 6.66 -6.92 -1.25
CA LYS A 305 7.47 -6.75 -0.03
C LYS A 305 7.04 -7.71 1.08
N VAL A 306 5.74 -7.92 1.25
CA VAL A 306 5.18 -8.88 2.22
C VAL A 306 5.62 -10.31 1.88
N VAL A 307 5.54 -10.70 0.61
CA VAL A 307 5.96 -12.02 0.13
C VAL A 307 7.45 -12.26 0.36
N GLN A 308 8.29 -11.26 0.11
CA GLN A 308 9.73 -11.33 0.42
C GLN A 308 9.99 -11.53 1.91
N ASN A 309 9.29 -10.79 2.79
CA ASN A 309 9.47 -10.90 4.24
C ASN A 309 9.08 -12.28 4.78
N HIS A 310 8.14 -12.97 4.12
CA HIS A 310 7.69 -14.32 4.50
C HIS A 310 8.40 -15.45 3.74
N ALA A 311 9.27 -15.14 2.77
CA ALA A 311 9.85 -16.12 1.84
C ALA A 311 8.78 -17.00 1.16
N ALA A 312 7.68 -16.37 0.73
CA ALA A 312 6.55 -17.03 0.11
C ALA A 312 6.67 -17.08 -1.43
N HIS A 313 5.76 -17.83 -2.06
CA HIS A 313 5.57 -17.80 -3.50
C HIS A 313 5.17 -16.40 -4.00
N TRP A 314 5.76 -15.99 -5.13
CA TRP A 314 5.37 -14.86 -5.96
C TRP A 314 5.20 -15.33 -7.40
#